data_AF-A0A7V1M2B4-F1
#
_entry.id   AF-A0A7V1M2B4-F1
#
_cell.length_a   1.000
_cell.length_b   1.000
_cell.length_c   1.000
_cell.angle_alpha   90.00
_cell.angle_beta   90.00
_cell.angle_gamma   90.00
#
_symmetry.space_group_name_H-M   'P 1'
#
loop_
_entity.id
_entity.type
_entity.pdbx_description
1 polymer ?
#
loop_
_entity_poly.entity_id
_entity_poly.type
_entity_poly.pdbx_seq_one_letter_code
_entity_poly.pdbx_strand_id
1 'polypeptide(L)'
;MAFTGKATYGAGSDLPELVEDVSDVIGIVSPFETPLLNHLGDPKRAAQSTVHEWVEDQLLANADAINQTTFTPGPTTATSITVDNGSRFQVGDLVQPDGSGEVIFVAAISGDTLSVIRGYGATTAVALADNMVLNILGNAALEGDDAPAARFTSRTRKQNFTQIFTAAVEVSGSMQASRAYGVEDEVDYQKQERMRELLRDLENCVINGVAPTTNQIGSSSVRRSMDGIIPMIETNDFAPGQGGLPSGGGTNSDELTEELLNAALRLVWDQSGGSIDTIVVGGAQKRKINEFASASRQYLPEDTAYRDMISVYESDFGVCRIVLSRWTPPDTLLLLDSSRLEVMPLQGRSFHFKPLAASGDAFKGQVIGEYTLEMKNENAHAKLQGLAV
;
A
#
# COMPACT_ATOMS: atom_id res chain seq x y z
N MET A 1 15.76 -7.91 -7.86
CA MET A 1 16.99 -7.18 -8.26
C MET A 1 17.06 -5.92 -7.41
N ALA A 2 18.25 -5.38 -7.17
CA ALA A 2 18.35 -4.12 -6.43
C ALA A 2 17.75 -2.97 -7.25
N PHE A 3 17.12 -2.01 -6.58
CA PHE A 3 16.57 -0.82 -7.23
C PHE A 3 17.69 0.04 -7.82
N THR A 4 17.64 0.27 -9.13
CA THR A 4 18.56 1.10 -9.91
C THR A 4 17.94 2.46 -10.25
N GLY A 5 16.67 2.70 -9.93
CA GLY A 5 15.97 3.94 -10.27
C GLY A 5 15.64 4.09 -11.75
N LYS A 6 15.92 3.08 -12.57
CA LYS A 6 15.51 3.00 -13.97
C LYS A 6 14.33 2.06 -14.15
N ALA A 7 13.54 2.29 -15.19
CA ALA A 7 12.55 1.31 -15.59
C ALA A 7 13.21 0.15 -16.34
N THR A 8 12.71 -1.06 -16.11
CA THR A 8 13.25 -2.31 -16.70
C THR A 8 13.31 -2.26 -18.23
N TYR A 9 12.36 -1.59 -18.88
CA TYR A 9 12.33 -1.40 -20.34
C TYR A 9 12.86 -0.03 -20.81
N GLY A 10 13.69 0.64 -20.00
CA GLY A 10 14.47 1.81 -20.41
C GLY A 10 15.62 1.43 -21.35
N ALA A 11 16.30 2.43 -21.93
CA ALA A 11 17.56 2.19 -22.64
C ALA A 11 18.53 1.48 -21.68
N GLY A 12 19.05 0.31 -22.08
CA GLY A 12 19.98 -0.48 -21.25
C GLY A 12 21.31 0.24 -21.05
N SER A 13 22.07 -0.20 -20.05
CA SER A 13 23.42 0.31 -19.71
C SER A 13 24.41 0.34 -20.89
N ASP A 14 24.18 -0.48 -21.91
CA ASP A 14 25.05 -0.62 -23.08
C ASP A 14 24.71 0.34 -24.24
N LEU A 15 23.63 1.12 -24.13
CA LEU A 15 23.29 2.12 -25.13
C LEU A 15 23.93 3.47 -24.75
N PRO A 16 24.54 4.20 -25.70
CA PRO A 16 25.10 5.51 -25.42
C PRO A 16 23.98 6.49 -25.07
N GLU A 17 23.74 6.69 -23.77
CA GLU A 17 22.85 7.71 -23.26
C GLU A 17 23.48 9.10 -23.45
N LEU A 18 22.66 10.11 -23.75
CA LEU A 18 23.12 11.50 -23.95
C LEU A 18 23.65 12.15 -22.65
N VAL A 19 23.57 11.44 -21.52
CA VAL A 19 23.79 11.93 -20.17
C VAL A 19 24.56 10.86 -19.39
N GLU A 20 25.43 11.29 -18.47
CA GLU A 20 26.19 10.41 -17.57
C GLU A 20 25.20 9.63 -16.68
N ASP A 21 25.09 8.33 -16.93
CA ASP A 21 24.33 7.40 -16.12
C ASP A 21 25.11 7.06 -14.85
N VAL A 22 24.41 7.10 -13.71
CA VAL A 22 24.98 6.84 -12.38
C VAL A 22 24.32 5.64 -11.70
N SER A 23 23.57 4.83 -12.45
CA SER A 23 22.81 3.66 -11.97
C SER A 23 23.66 2.60 -11.25
N ASP A 24 24.90 2.35 -11.69
CA ASP A 24 25.81 1.36 -11.08
C ASP A 24 26.21 1.70 -9.63
N VAL A 25 26.25 2.99 -9.27
CA VAL A 25 26.58 3.43 -7.90
C VAL A 25 25.42 3.15 -6.93
N ILE A 26 24.19 3.16 -7.43
CA ILE A 26 22.96 3.00 -6.64
C ILE A 26 22.90 1.61 -6.02
N GLY A 27 23.28 0.57 -6.78
CA GLY A 27 23.20 -0.82 -6.34
C GLY A 27 24.10 -1.16 -5.13
N ILE A 28 25.17 -0.40 -4.91
CA ILE A 28 26.17 -0.70 -3.87
C ILE A 28 25.80 -0.09 -2.50
N VAL A 29 25.10 1.05 -2.47
CA VAL A 29 24.81 1.78 -1.21
C VAL A 29 23.36 1.63 -0.76
N SER A 30 22.45 1.30 -1.68
CA SER A 30 20.99 1.16 -1.50
C SER A 30 20.52 0.27 -0.33
N PRO A 31 21.08 -0.94 -0.04
CA PRO A 31 20.37 -1.90 0.81
C PRO A 31 20.13 -1.47 2.27
N PHE A 32 20.97 -0.57 2.81
CA PHE A 32 20.88 -0.13 4.21
C PHE A 32 20.15 1.20 4.40
N GLU A 33 20.07 2.01 3.36
CA GLU A 33 19.44 3.33 3.39
C GLU A 33 18.07 3.35 2.72
N THR A 34 17.86 2.48 1.72
CA THR A 34 16.62 2.35 0.94
C THR A 34 16.05 0.91 0.88
N PRO A 35 15.83 0.25 2.04
CA PRO A 35 15.43 -1.15 2.12
C PRO A 35 14.09 -1.50 1.43
N LEU A 36 13.11 -0.58 1.44
CA LEU A 36 11.82 -0.76 0.75
C LEU A 36 12.00 -0.64 -0.76
N LEU A 37 12.72 0.38 -1.25
CA LEU A 37 12.98 0.51 -2.69
C LEU A 37 13.71 -0.73 -3.22
N ASN A 38 14.73 -1.20 -2.48
CA ASN A 38 15.45 -2.42 -2.81
C ASN A 38 14.56 -3.68 -2.80
N HIS A 39 13.51 -3.73 -1.97
CA HIS A 39 12.53 -4.82 -1.98
C HIS A 39 11.62 -4.78 -3.20
N LEU A 40 11.05 -3.61 -3.50
CA LEU A 40 10.14 -3.43 -4.65
C LEU A 40 10.88 -3.67 -5.98
N GLY A 41 12.17 -3.30 -6.04
CA GLY A 41 12.98 -3.42 -7.23
C GLY A 41 12.57 -2.43 -8.32
N ASP A 42 13.13 -2.62 -9.51
CA ASP A 42 12.90 -1.69 -10.61
C ASP A 42 11.48 -1.82 -11.20
N PRO A 43 10.83 -0.69 -11.49
CA PRO A 43 9.51 -0.68 -12.09
C PRO A 43 9.58 -1.27 -13.48
N LYS A 44 8.46 -1.85 -13.94
CA LYS A 44 8.40 -2.40 -15.29
C LYS A 44 8.41 -1.28 -16.32
N ARG A 45 7.76 -0.16 -16.04
CA ARG A 45 7.56 0.94 -16.98
C ARG A 45 7.93 2.27 -16.36
N ALA A 46 8.22 3.25 -17.21
CA ALA A 46 8.39 4.65 -16.81
C ALA A 46 7.06 5.41 -16.97
N ALA A 47 6.83 6.39 -16.09
CA ALA A 47 5.71 7.31 -16.24
C ALA A 47 5.88 8.13 -17.54
N GLN A 48 4.79 8.35 -18.28
CA GLN A 48 4.80 9.05 -19.56
C GLN A 48 4.39 10.53 -19.45
N SER A 49 3.86 10.92 -18.30
CA SER A 49 3.31 12.24 -18.04
C SER A 49 3.61 12.64 -16.60
N THR A 50 3.56 13.94 -16.33
CA THR A 50 3.76 14.47 -14.98
C THR A 50 2.62 14.12 -14.03
N VAL A 51 1.44 13.83 -14.59
CA VAL A 51 0.31 13.19 -13.91
C VAL A 51 0.32 11.73 -14.36
N HIS A 52 0.58 10.83 -13.42
CA HIS A 52 0.55 9.41 -13.68
C HIS A 52 -0.81 8.85 -13.26
N GLU A 53 -1.48 8.16 -14.17
CA GLU A 53 -2.86 7.75 -13.97
C GLU A 53 -3.03 6.28 -14.34
N TRP A 54 -3.75 5.55 -13.49
CA TRP A 54 -4.13 4.18 -13.73
C TRP A 54 -5.64 4.02 -13.54
N VAL A 55 -6.16 2.94 -14.10
CA VAL A 55 -7.59 2.66 -14.07
C VAL A 55 -7.82 1.42 -13.24
N GLU A 56 -8.75 1.52 -12.32
CA GLU A 56 -9.19 0.44 -11.46
C GLU A 56 -10.64 0.09 -11.80
N ASP A 57 -10.96 -1.19 -11.68
CA ASP A 57 -12.29 -1.73 -11.86
C ASP A 57 -12.51 -2.72 -10.71
N GLN A 58 -13.70 -2.71 -10.16
CA GLN A 58 -14.07 -3.61 -9.06
C GLN A 58 -15.18 -4.52 -9.56
N LEU A 59 -15.13 -5.79 -9.16
CA LEU A 59 -16.27 -6.67 -9.36
C LEU A 59 -17.50 -6.16 -8.59
N LEU A 60 -18.68 -6.56 -9.05
CA LEU A 60 -19.92 -6.26 -8.36
C LEU A 60 -19.84 -6.80 -6.92
N ALA A 61 -20.19 -5.96 -5.96
CA ALA A 61 -20.23 -6.34 -4.56
C ALA A 61 -21.21 -7.51 -4.36
N ASN A 62 -20.75 -8.54 -3.66
CA ASN A 62 -21.51 -9.73 -3.30
C ASN A 62 -22.01 -9.70 -1.85
N ALA A 63 -21.88 -8.55 -1.17
CA ALA A 63 -22.39 -8.35 0.17
C ALA A 63 -22.81 -6.89 0.39
N ASP A 64 -23.69 -6.67 1.35
CA ASP A 64 -24.09 -5.36 1.84
C ASP A 64 -24.56 -5.45 3.29
N ALA A 65 -24.70 -4.34 4.01
CA ALA A 65 -25.18 -4.36 5.39
C ALA A 65 -26.65 -3.92 5.50
N ILE A 66 -27.33 -4.45 6.51
CA ILE A 66 -28.66 -4.00 6.90
C ILE A 66 -28.56 -2.60 7.52
N ASN A 67 -29.40 -1.68 7.05
CA ASN A 67 -29.48 -0.31 7.55
C ASN A 67 -30.89 -0.06 8.13
N GLN A 68 -31.19 -0.78 9.20
CA GLN A 68 -32.44 -0.61 9.93
C GLN A 68 -32.31 -1.12 11.36
N THR A 69 -32.80 -0.31 12.29
CA THR A 69 -32.81 -0.63 13.73
C THR A 69 -34.13 -1.24 14.20
N THR A 70 -35.18 -1.14 13.39
CA THR A 70 -36.51 -1.68 13.70
C THR A 70 -37.02 -2.54 12.54
N PHE A 71 -37.66 -3.66 12.89
CA PHE A 71 -38.13 -4.65 11.95
C PHE A 71 -39.62 -4.85 12.15
N THR A 72 -40.39 -4.82 11.06
CA THR A 72 -41.83 -5.06 11.08
C THR A 72 -42.13 -6.33 10.28
N PRO A 73 -42.89 -7.31 10.81
CA PRO A 73 -43.50 -7.38 12.14
C PRO A 73 -42.53 -7.64 13.31
N GLY A 74 -41.30 -8.06 13.02
CA GLY A 74 -40.25 -8.33 14.02
C GLY A 74 -38.96 -8.82 13.37
N PRO A 75 -37.83 -8.89 14.09
CA PRO A 75 -36.51 -9.16 13.51
C PRO A 75 -36.35 -10.58 12.91
N THR A 76 -37.18 -11.54 13.32
CA THR A 76 -37.20 -12.91 12.81
C THR A 76 -38.22 -13.16 11.70
N THR A 77 -39.15 -12.21 11.48
CA THR A 77 -40.29 -12.39 10.55
C THR A 77 -40.47 -11.19 9.62
N ALA A 78 -39.47 -10.32 9.52
CA ALA A 78 -39.53 -9.12 8.71
C ALA A 78 -39.80 -9.47 7.24
N THR A 79 -40.77 -8.80 6.63
CA THR A 79 -41.11 -8.96 5.20
C THR A 79 -40.43 -7.92 4.31
N SER A 80 -39.81 -6.91 4.92
CA SER A 80 -39.01 -5.89 4.26
C SER A 80 -37.72 -5.65 5.03
N ILE A 81 -36.62 -5.49 4.31
CA ILE A 81 -35.31 -5.17 4.86
C ILE A 81 -34.74 -3.98 4.10
N THR A 82 -34.43 -2.89 4.80
CA THR A 82 -33.64 -1.80 4.24
C THR A 82 -32.16 -2.11 4.39
N VAL A 83 -31.43 -2.03 3.28
CA VAL A 83 -29.98 -2.21 3.19
C VAL A 83 -29.29 -0.88 2.89
N ASP A 84 -27.97 -0.82 2.97
CA ASP A 84 -27.23 0.40 2.62
C ASP A 84 -27.27 0.72 1.12
N ASN A 85 -27.31 -0.30 0.26
CA ASN A 85 -27.24 -0.17 -1.19
C ASN A 85 -28.13 -1.22 -1.89
N GLY A 86 -29.41 -0.91 -2.10
CA GLY A 86 -30.35 -1.83 -2.76
C GLY A 86 -29.96 -2.19 -4.20
N SER A 87 -29.19 -1.33 -4.87
CA SER A 87 -28.67 -1.56 -6.23
C SER A 87 -27.68 -2.74 -6.34
N ARG A 88 -27.17 -3.25 -5.20
CA ARG A 88 -26.30 -4.45 -5.18
C ARG A 88 -27.07 -5.75 -5.40
N PHE A 89 -28.36 -5.74 -5.11
CA PHE A 89 -29.25 -6.90 -5.16
C PHE A 89 -30.07 -6.92 -6.45
N GLN A 90 -30.52 -8.10 -6.84
CA GLN A 90 -31.49 -8.33 -7.90
C GLN A 90 -32.69 -9.12 -7.38
N VAL A 91 -33.83 -8.94 -8.03
CA VAL A 91 -35.00 -9.78 -7.75
C VAL A 91 -34.64 -11.23 -8.11
N GLY A 92 -34.95 -12.16 -7.20
CA GLY A 92 -34.57 -13.55 -7.31
C GLY A 92 -33.28 -13.90 -6.57
N ASP A 93 -32.56 -12.93 -6.01
CA ASP A 93 -31.35 -13.22 -5.24
C ASP A 93 -31.65 -14.00 -3.95
N LEU A 94 -30.82 -14.99 -3.69
CA LEU A 94 -30.72 -15.64 -2.39
C LEU A 94 -29.64 -14.92 -1.58
N VAL A 95 -30.00 -14.47 -0.39
CA VAL A 95 -29.11 -13.74 0.51
C VAL A 95 -29.06 -14.44 1.86
N GLN A 96 -27.89 -14.42 2.49
CA GLN A 96 -27.63 -15.06 3.77
C GLN A 96 -27.14 -14.04 4.78
N PRO A 97 -27.84 -13.87 5.92
CA PRO A 97 -27.31 -13.08 7.02
C PRO A 97 -26.03 -13.70 7.58
N ASP A 98 -25.04 -12.87 7.85
CA ASP A 98 -23.74 -13.29 8.34
C ASP A 98 -23.84 -14.05 9.68
N GLY A 99 -22.99 -15.06 9.85
CA GLY A 99 -23.01 -15.95 11.01
C GLY A 99 -24.28 -16.82 11.16
N SER A 100 -25.15 -16.89 10.13
CA SER A 100 -26.38 -17.68 10.17
C SER A 100 -26.43 -18.76 9.09
N GLY A 101 -27.27 -19.78 9.27
CA GLY A 101 -27.64 -20.74 8.21
C GLY A 101 -28.94 -20.36 7.49
N GLU A 102 -29.46 -19.15 7.72
CA GLU A 102 -30.70 -18.70 7.11
C GLU A 102 -30.45 -18.31 5.65
N VAL A 103 -31.35 -18.74 4.76
CA VAL A 103 -31.42 -18.21 3.40
C VAL A 103 -32.69 -17.38 3.27
N ILE A 104 -32.53 -16.18 2.75
CA ILE A 104 -33.61 -15.21 2.51
C ILE A 104 -33.72 -15.04 1.00
N PHE A 105 -34.95 -15.05 0.47
CA PHE A 105 -35.22 -14.81 -0.94
C PHE A 105 -35.67 -13.36 -1.16
N VAL A 106 -35.04 -12.66 -2.11
CA VAL A 106 -35.39 -11.28 -2.50
C VAL A 106 -36.50 -11.31 -3.54
N ALA A 107 -37.73 -10.97 -3.13
CA ALA A 107 -38.92 -11.04 -3.96
C ALA A 107 -39.18 -9.76 -4.77
N ALA A 108 -38.80 -8.59 -4.24
CA ALA A 108 -38.88 -7.32 -4.95
C ALA A 108 -37.88 -6.31 -4.36
N ILE A 109 -37.53 -5.29 -5.13
CA ILE A 109 -36.60 -4.23 -4.71
C ILE A 109 -37.25 -2.88 -5.03
N SER A 110 -37.23 -1.96 -4.06
CA SER A 110 -37.70 -0.58 -4.23
C SER A 110 -36.71 0.37 -3.56
N GLY A 111 -35.83 0.97 -4.37
CA GLY A 111 -34.69 1.74 -3.84
C GLY A 111 -33.81 0.82 -3.00
N ASP A 112 -33.59 1.20 -1.73
CA ASP A 112 -32.78 0.43 -0.78
C ASP A 112 -33.59 -0.55 0.08
N THR A 113 -34.91 -0.65 -0.15
CA THR A 113 -35.79 -1.59 0.57
C THR A 113 -36.02 -2.85 -0.25
N LEU A 114 -35.58 -3.98 0.29
CA LEU A 114 -35.81 -5.32 -0.23
C LEU A 114 -37.11 -5.90 0.36
N SER A 115 -38.03 -6.34 -0.49
CA SER A 115 -39.15 -7.20 -0.06
C SER A 115 -38.66 -8.64 -0.06
N VAL A 116 -38.76 -9.33 1.07
CA VAL A 116 -38.07 -10.60 1.28
C VAL A 116 -38.99 -11.70 1.81
N ILE A 117 -38.63 -12.94 1.50
CA ILE A 117 -39.20 -14.15 2.09
C ILE A 117 -38.13 -14.79 2.97
N ARG A 118 -38.38 -14.83 4.28
CA ARG A 118 -37.49 -15.38 5.31
C ARG A 118 -37.56 -16.91 5.37
N GLY A 119 -36.51 -17.56 5.86
CA GLY A 119 -36.49 -19.02 6.05
C GLY A 119 -36.69 -19.81 4.75
N TYR A 120 -36.20 -19.29 3.64
CA TYR A 120 -36.31 -19.93 2.33
C TYR A 120 -35.67 -21.33 2.36
N GLY A 121 -36.28 -22.30 1.67
CA GLY A 121 -35.79 -23.68 1.66
C GLY A 121 -35.87 -24.41 3.00
N ALA A 122 -36.81 -24.00 3.87
CA ALA A 122 -36.97 -24.51 5.25
C ALA A 122 -35.77 -24.22 6.17
N THR A 123 -35.01 -23.16 5.88
CA THR A 123 -33.97 -22.67 6.79
C THR A 123 -34.60 -21.95 7.99
N THR A 124 -33.90 -21.96 9.12
CA THR A 124 -34.42 -21.36 10.36
C THR A 124 -34.12 -19.87 10.38
N ALA A 125 -35.15 -19.03 10.55
CA ALA A 125 -34.98 -17.59 10.57
C ALA A 125 -34.25 -17.10 11.83
N VAL A 126 -33.25 -16.25 11.64
CA VAL A 126 -32.46 -15.63 12.71
C VAL A 126 -32.95 -14.20 12.99
N ALA A 127 -32.75 -13.71 14.21
CA ALA A 127 -33.07 -12.32 14.53
C ALA A 127 -32.08 -11.41 13.82
N LEU A 128 -32.58 -10.61 12.87
CA LEU A 128 -31.77 -9.61 12.18
C LEU A 128 -31.46 -8.43 13.10
N ALA A 129 -30.31 -7.81 12.88
CA ALA A 129 -29.87 -6.61 13.57
C ALA A 129 -29.37 -5.57 12.57
N ASP A 130 -29.30 -4.32 13.01
CA ASP A 130 -28.65 -3.25 12.25
C ASP A 130 -27.16 -3.57 12.02
N ASN A 131 -26.61 -3.15 10.88
CA ASN A 131 -25.25 -3.43 10.41
C ASN A 131 -24.90 -4.92 10.23
N MET A 132 -25.86 -5.83 10.35
CA MET A 132 -25.63 -7.24 10.02
C MET A 132 -25.41 -7.38 8.52
N VAL A 133 -24.30 -8.03 8.13
CA VAL A 133 -23.94 -8.24 6.73
C VAL A 133 -24.86 -9.28 6.09
N LEU A 134 -25.34 -8.99 4.89
CA LEU A 134 -26.08 -9.88 4.00
C LEU A 134 -25.18 -10.29 2.84
N ASN A 135 -24.82 -11.55 2.79
CA ASN A 135 -24.04 -12.14 1.71
C ASN A 135 -24.97 -12.61 0.58
N ILE A 136 -24.72 -12.16 -0.65
CA ILE A 136 -25.45 -12.58 -1.84
C ILE A 136 -24.88 -13.92 -2.31
N LEU A 137 -25.68 -14.97 -2.17
CA LEU A 137 -25.32 -16.33 -2.61
C LEU A 137 -25.39 -16.45 -4.13
N GLY A 138 -26.36 -15.77 -4.74
CA GLY A 138 -26.58 -15.75 -6.18
C GLY A 138 -28.05 -15.64 -6.54
N ASN A 139 -28.31 -15.38 -7.83
CA ASN A 139 -29.65 -15.26 -8.37
C ASN A 139 -30.27 -16.64 -8.66
N ALA A 140 -31.49 -16.86 -8.18
CA ALA A 140 -32.30 -18.06 -8.46
C ALA A 140 -33.33 -17.76 -9.55
N ALA A 141 -32.88 -17.78 -10.81
CA ALA A 141 -33.74 -17.56 -11.97
C ALA A 141 -34.77 -18.69 -12.16
N LEU A 142 -35.95 -18.34 -12.67
CA LEU A 142 -36.98 -19.32 -13.00
C LEU A 142 -36.64 -20.06 -14.32
N GLU A 143 -37.14 -21.29 -14.45
CA GLU A 143 -36.95 -22.06 -15.69
C GLU A 143 -37.70 -21.39 -16.85
N GLY A 144 -36.96 -21.03 -17.90
CA GLY A 144 -37.51 -20.36 -19.09
C GLY A 144 -37.69 -18.85 -18.95
N ASP A 145 -37.15 -18.24 -17.90
CA ASP A 145 -37.20 -16.79 -17.69
C ASP A 145 -36.32 -16.02 -18.70
N ASP A 146 -36.66 -14.75 -18.91
CA ASP A 146 -35.85 -13.85 -19.72
C ASP A 146 -34.48 -13.59 -19.06
N ALA A 147 -33.48 -13.22 -19.87
CA ALA A 147 -32.16 -12.91 -19.34
C ALA A 147 -32.21 -11.71 -18.37
N PRO A 148 -31.51 -11.77 -17.21
CA PRO A 148 -31.50 -10.69 -16.25
C PRO A 148 -30.85 -9.43 -16.84
N ALA A 149 -31.24 -8.27 -16.32
CA ALA A 149 -30.66 -7.00 -16.73
C ALA A 149 -29.13 -6.99 -16.51
N ALA A 150 -28.39 -6.57 -17.54
CA ALA A 150 -26.95 -6.48 -17.47
C ALA A 150 -26.50 -5.47 -16.40
N ARG A 151 -25.59 -5.88 -15.53
CA ARG A 151 -24.95 -5.03 -14.54
C ARG A 151 -23.61 -4.56 -15.11
N PHE A 152 -23.34 -3.27 -14.97
CA PHE A 152 -22.10 -2.67 -15.42
C PHE A 152 -21.33 -2.15 -14.21
N THR A 153 -20.03 -2.43 -14.17
CA THR A 153 -19.10 -1.77 -13.26
C THR A 153 -18.47 -0.59 -14.01
N SER A 154 -18.31 0.53 -13.32
CA SER A 154 -17.65 1.70 -13.88
C SER A 154 -16.20 1.71 -13.45
N ARG A 155 -15.32 1.85 -14.44
CA ARG A 155 -13.89 2.02 -14.21
C ARG A 155 -13.62 3.39 -13.57
N THR A 156 -12.92 3.40 -12.45
CA THR A 156 -12.49 4.63 -11.77
C THR A 156 -11.04 4.93 -12.10
N ARG A 157 -10.74 6.21 -12.37
CA ARG A 157 -9.37 6.66 -12.63
C ARG A 157 -8.74 7.09 -11.32
N LYS A 158 -7.59 6.51 -10.99
CA LYS A 158 -6.71 6.91 -9.88
C LYS A 158 -5.49 7.62 -10.47
N GLN A 159 -4.90 8.53 -9.70
CA GLN A 159 -3.79 9.34 -10.16
C GLN A 159 -2.80 9.66 -9.04
N ASN A 160 -1.54 9.85 -9.42
CA ASN A 160 -0.50 10.46 -8.60
C ASN A 160 0.30 11.46 -9.46
N PHE A 161 1.07 12.32 -8.79
CA PHE A 161 1.92 13.30 -9.43
C PHE A 161 3.39 12.88 -9.36
N THR A 162 4.17 13.35 -10.32
CA THR A 162 5.62 13.18 -10.33
C THR A 162 6.30 14.27 -9.49
N GLN A 163 7.31 13.91 -8.71
CA GLN A 163 8.10 14.84 -7.91
C GLN A 163 9.53 14.91 -8.41
N ILE A 164 10.05 16.14 -8.54
CA ILE A 164 11.44 16.38 -8.92
C ILE A 164 12.31 16.37 -7.67
N PHE A 165 13.32 15.52 -7.68
CA PHE A 165 14.40 15.43 -6.72
C PHE A 165 15.66 16.04 -7.34
N THR A 166 16.27 17.00 -6.67
CA THR A 166 17.47 17.68 -7.18
C THR A 166 18.43 18.05 -6.06
N ALA A 167 19.72 17.89 -6.31
CA ALA A 167 20.80 18.31 -5.43
C ALA A 167 21.95 18.90 -6.25
N ALA A 168 22.47 20.05 -5.80
CA ALA A 168 23.59 20.71 -6.47
C ALA A 168 24.93 20.10 -6.07
N VAL A 169 25.85 20.03 -7.03
CA VAL A 169 27.26 19.67 -6.84
C VAL A 169 28.10 20.87 -7.27
N GLU A 170 28.89 21.40 -6.35
CA GLU A 170 29.81 22.52 -6.63
C GLU A 170 31.17 22.23 -5.99
N VAL A 171 32.22 22.29 -6.81
CA VAL A 171 33.61 22.07 -6.39
C VAL A 171 34.46 23.22 -6.93
N SER A 172 35.19 23.90 -6.05
CA SER A 172 36.07 25.01 -6.46
C SER A 172 37.30 24.51 -7.21
N GLY A 173 37.86 25.32 -8.11
CA GLY A 173 39.06 24.96 -8.90
C GLY A 173 40.27 24.64 -8.02
N SER A 174 40.44 25.35 -6.89
CA SER A 174 41.49 25.06 -5.92
C SER A 174 41.32 23.71 -5.24
N MET A 175 40.08 23.34 -4.88
CA MET A 175 39.75 22.04 -4.28
C MET A 175 39.96 20.89 -5.27
N GLN A 176 39.57 21.08 -6.52
CA GLN A 176 39.80 20.11 -7.59
C GLN A 176 41.30 19.92 -7.89
N ALA A 177 42.09 20.99 -7.83
CA ALA A 177 43.54 20.90 -8.00
C ALA A 177 44.26 20.29 -6.77
N SER A 178 43.66 20.43 -5.58
CA SER A 178 44.20 19.87 -4.35
C SER A 178 43.92 18.36 -4.26
N ARG A 179 44.94 17.56 -3.97
CA ARG A 179 44.73 16.13 -3.67
C ARG A 179 44.21 15.97 -2.24
N ALA A 180 42.91 15.76 -2.11
CA ALA A 180 42.33 15.25 -0.87
C ALA A 180 42.83 13.82 -0.61
N TYR A 181 43.18 13.49 0.64
CA TYR A 181 43.65 12.15 0.97
C TYR A 181 42.49 11.16 0.95
N GLY A 182 42.59 10.09 0.17
CA GLY A 182 41.58 9.03 0.10
C GLY A 182 40.44 9.23 -0.91
N VAL A 183 40.45 10.33 -1.67
CA VAL A 183 39.49 10.60 -2.76
C VAL A 183 40.28 10.84 -4.05
N GLU A 184 39.95 10.09 -5.10
CA GLU A 184 40.63 10.23 -6.41
C GLU A 184 40.15 11.47 -7.17
N ASP A 185 38.83 11.71 -7.21
CA ASP A 185 38.20 12.93 -7.73
C ASP A 185 37.09 13.41 -6.76
N GLU A 186 37.23 14.65 -6.27
CA GLU A 186 36.26 15.29 -5.38
C GLU A 186 34.91 15.50 -6.07
N VAL A 187 34.89 15.75 -7.37
CA VAL A 187 33.65 15.93 -8.13
C VAL A 187 32.83 14.65 -8.10
N ASP A 188 33.45 13.50 -8.37
CA ASP A 188 32.77 12.22 -8.39
C ASP A 188 32.33 11.79 -7.00
N TYR A 189 33.14 12.05 -5.97
CA TYR A 189 32.74 11.83 -4.58
C TYR A 189 31.46 12.62 -4.22
N GLN A 190 31.42 13.91 -4.55
CA GLN A 190 30.25 14.75 -4.28
C GLN A 190 29.02 14.28 -5.09
N LYS A 191 29.20 13.84 -6.34
CA LYS A 191 28.10 13.23 -7.12
C LYS A 191 27.52 12.01 -6.40
N GLN A 192 28.36 11.12 -5.89
CA GLN A 192 27.93 9.90 -5.21
C GLN A 192 27.24 10.17 -3.87
N GLU A 193 27.72 11.14 -3.09
CA GLU A 193 27.06 11.54 -1.83
C GLU A 193 25.68 12.17 -2.09
N ARG A 194 25.57 13.11 -3.03
CA ARG A 194 24.28 13.72 -3.39
C ARG A 194 23.29 12.70 -3.92
N MET A 195 23.75 11.72 -4.67
CA MET A 195 22.90 10.65 -5.16
C MET A 195 22.31 9.80 -4.02
N ARG A 196 23.12 9.45 -3.02
CA ARG A 196 22.66 8.72 -1.83
C ARG A 196 21.63 9.50 -1.04
N GLU A 197 21.87 10.79 -0.82
CA GLU A 197 20.92 11.69 -0.19
C GLU A 197 19.58 11.71 -0.94
N LEU A 198 19.60 11.83 -2.27
CA LEU A 198 18.37 11.86 -3.08
C LEU A 198 17.61 10.54 -3.09
N LEU A 199 18.30 9.39 -3.07
CA LEU A 199 17.65 8.08 -2.96
C LEU A 199 17.00 7.87 -1.61
N ARG A 200 17.69 8.28 -0.54
CA ARG A 200 17.17 8.27 0.82
C ARG A 200 15.91 9.14 0.93
N ASP A 201 15.96 10.34 0.36
CA ASP A 201 14.83 11.26 0.33
C ASP A 201 13.68 10.71 -0.53
N LEU A 202 13.99 10.01 -1.64
CA LEU A 202 13.01 9.31 -2.46
C LEU A 202 12.26 8.25 -1.65
N GLU A 203 12.94 7.38 -0.91
CA GLU A 203 12.26 6.37 -0.08
C GLU A 203 11.37 7.01 0.99
N ASN A 204 11.86 8.05 1.66
CA ASN A 204 11.07 8.79 2.64
C ASN A 204 9.81 9.39 2.00
N CYS A 205 9.92 9.99 0.81
CA CYS A 205 8.76 10.48 0.08
C CYS A 205 7.84 9.36 -0.44
N VAL A 206 8.36 8.16 -0.76
CA VAL A 206 7.50 7.02 -1.13
C VAL A 206 6.65 6.57 0.05
N ILE A 207 7.18 6.63 1.28
CA ILE A 207 6.43 6.21 2.47
C ILE A 207 5.51 7.33 2.99
N ASN A 208 6.07 8.53 3.18
CA ASN A 208 5.44 9.65 3.89
C ASN A 208 5.10 10.86 3.01
N GLY A 209 5.39 10.83 1.71
CA GLY A 209 5.16 11.96 0.81
C GLY A 209 3.69 12.34 0.76
N VAL A 210 3.38 13.63 0.62
CA VAL A 210 2.01 14.13 0.56
C VAL A 210 1.87 15.06 -0.63
N ALA A 211 0.86 14.83 -1.46
CA ALA A 211 0.51 15.75 -2.55
C ALA A 211 -0.25 16.99 -2.03
N PRO A 212 -0.10 18.18 -2.65
CA PRO A 212 -0.87 19.36 -2.25
C PRO A 212 -2.37 19.13 -2.49
N THR A 213 -3.25 19.70 -1.68
CA THR A 213 -4.71 19.58 -1.90
C THR A 213 -5.23 20.50 -3.00
N THR A 214 -4.44 21.51 -3.40
CA THR A 214 -4.80 22.48 -4.45
C THR A 214 -3.59 22.73 -5.36
N ASN A 215 -3.84 23.01 -6.65
CA ASN A 215 -2.80 23.27 -7.65
C ASN A 215 -1.73 22.17 -7.73
N GLN A 216 -2.18 20.91 -7.70
CA GLN A 216 -1.33 19.72 -7.66
C GLN A 216 -0.30 19.60 -8.78
N ILE A 217 -0.60 20.18 -9.96
CA ILE A 217 0.30 20.17 -11.13
C ILE A 217 1.54 21.06 -10.89
N GLY A 218 1.51 21.90 -9.86
CA GLY A 218 2.53 22.88 -9.51
C GLY A 218 2.31 24.23 -10.18
N SER A 219 2.91 25.27 -9.61
CA SER A 219 2.95 26.64 -10.14
C SER A 219 4.30 27.30 -9.79
N SER A 220 4.47 28.57 -10.11
CA SER A 220 5.64 29.34 -9.67
C SER A 220 5.76 29.46 -8.13
N SER A 221 4.65 29.26 -7.41
CA SER A 221 4.59 29.34 -5.94
C SER A 221 4.23 28.02 -5.26
N VAL A 222 3.68 27.04 -5.99
CA VAL A 222 3.27 25.73 -5.46
C VAL A 222 4.17 24.65 -6.04
N ARG A 223 4.84 23.90 -5.17
CA ARG A 223 5.66 22.76 -5.58
C ARG A 223 4.76 21.56 -5.87
N ARG A 224 5.11 20.81 -6.92
CA ARG A 224 4.51 19.49 -7.18
C ARG A 224 5.24 18.45 -6.33
N SER A 225 4.49 17.73 -5.50
CA SER A 225 4.95 16.59 -4.72
C SER A 225 4.09 15.37 -5.00
N MET A 226 4.68 14.18 -4.84
CA MET A 226 3.97 12.92 -5.00
C MET A 226 3.32 12.51 -3.68
N ASP A 227 2.22 11.78 -3.77
CA ASP A 227 1.61 11.13 -2.62
C ASP A 227 2.32 9.79 -2.35
N GLY A 228 2.57 9.51 -1.07
CA GLY A 228 3.22 8.31 -0.59
C GLY A 228 2.21 7.24 -0.14
N ILE A 229 2.74 6.10 0.32
CA ILE A 229 1.94 4.93 0.69
C ILE A 229 0.99 5.24 1.86
N ILE A 230 1.45 5.95 2.89
CA ILE A 230 0.64 6.23 4.09
C ILE A 230 -0.60 7.07 3.78
N PRO A 231 -0.51 8.22 3.08
CA PRO A 231 -1.70 8.99 2.74
C PRO A 231 -2.57 8.34 1.67
N MET A 232 -2.02 7.50 0.79
CA MET A 232 -2.81 6.76 -0.19
C MET A 232 -3.71 5.67 0.43
N ILE A 233 -3.43 5.22 1.65
CA ILE A 233 -4.27 4.26 2.40
C ILE A 233 -5.25 5.06 3.27
N GLU A 234 -6.52 5.11 2.87
CA GLU A 234 -7.60 5.82 3.57
C GLU A 234 -8.60 4.85 4.22
N THR A 235 -8.94 3.76 3.52
CA THR A 235 -9.98 2.80 3.92
C THR A 235 -9.48 1.78 4.93
N ASN A 236 -8.30 1.22 4.69
CA ASN A 236 -7.66 0.24 5.57
C ASN A 236 -6.71 0.91 6.57
N ASP A 237 -7.26 1.88 7.31
CA ASP A 237 -6.60 2.56 8.42
C ASP A 237 -6.99 1.89 9.74
N PHE A 238 -6.11 1.01 10.21
CA PHE A 238 -6.36 0.17 11.36
C PHE A 238 -5.72 0.74 12.62
N ALA A 239 -6.40 0.54 13.75
CA ALA A 239 -5.88 0.87 15.07
C ALA A 239 -6.25 -0.24 16.09
N PRO A 240 -5.43 -0.46 17.12
CA PRO A 240 -5.73 -1.42 18.18
C PRO A 240 -7.14 -1.22 18.76
N GLY A 241 -7.94 -2.29 18.85
CA GLY A 241 -9.28 -2.26 19.42
C GLY A 241 -10.35 -1.55 18.58
N GLN A 242 -10.07 -1.20 17.32
CA GLN A 242 -11.01 -0.56 16.39
C GLN A 242 -11.36 -1.50 15.22
N GLY A 243 -12.51 -1.31 14.58
CA GLY A 243 -12.84 -2.01 13.32
C GLY A 243 -12.89 -3.54 13.40
N GLY A 244 -13.20 -4.11 14.57
CA GLY A 244 -13.20 -5.57 14.78
C GLY A 244 -11.82 -6.17 15.04
N LEU A 245 -10.79 -5.34 15.21
CA LEU A 245 -9.47 -5.77 15.67
C LEU A 245 -9.44 -5.96 17.19
N PRO A 246 -8.67 -6.94 17.69
CA PRO A 246 -8.44 -7.08 19.11
C PRO A 246 -7.69 -5.86 19.66
N SER A 247 -7.78 -5.64 20.96
CA SER A 247 -6.92 -4.65 21.62
C SER A 247 -5.45 -5.09 21.58
N GLY A 248 -4.54 -4.13 21.57
CA GLY A 248 -3.11 -4.39 21.71
C GLY A 248 -2.74 -4.88 23.10
N GLY A 249 -1.46 -5.16 23.30
CA GLY A 249 -0.88 -5.53 24.58
C GLY A 249 -0.51 -4.32 25.44
N GLY A 250 0.16 -4.60 26.57
CA GLY A 250 0.68 -3.56 27.47
C GLY A 250 -0.39 -2.84 28.29
N THR A 251 0.03 -1.82 29.04
CA THR A 251 -0.83 -1.10 29.99
C THR A 251 -1.91 -0.25 29.31
N ASN A 252 -1.62 0.27 28.12
CA ASN A 252 -2.53 1.12 27.35
C ASN A 252 -3.27 0.36 26.23
N SER A 253 -3.06 -0.97 26.14
CA SER A 253 -3.67 -1.82 25.11
C SER A 253 -3.37 -1.41 23.66
N ASP A 254 -2.18 -0.86 23.43
CA ASP A 254 -1.68 -0.30 22.18
C ASP A 254 -0.37 -0.97 21.72
N GLU A 255 0.19 -1.91 22.48
CA GLU A 255 1.37 -2.66 22.03
C GLU A 255 1.01 -3.63 20.90
N LEU A 256 1.90 -3.76 19.92
CA LEU A 256 1.76 -4.73 18.85
C LEU A 256 1.81 -6.17 19.41
N THR A 257 0.78 -6.95 19.15
CA THR A 257 0.69 -8.38 19.49
C THR A 257 0.53 -9.23 18.23
N GLU A 258 0.85 -10.52 18.33
CA GLU A 258 0.68 -11.48 17.22
C GLU A 258 -0.81 -11.62 16.82
N GLU A 259 -1.70 -11.61 17.80
CA GLU A 259 -3.16 -11.65 17.57
C GLU A 259 -3.64 -10.42 16.80
N LEU A 260 -3.17 -9.22 17.16
CA LEU A 260 -3.49 -7.99 16.44
C LEU A 260 -2.96 -8.01 15.00
N LEU A 261 -1.73 -8.47 14.79
CA LEU A 261 -1.14 -8.58 13.45
C LEU A 261 -1.91 -9.57 12.58
N ASN A 262 -2.21 -10.77 13.08
CA ASN A 262 -2.98 -11.78 12.35
C ASN A 262 -4.42 -11.32 12.06
N ALA A 263 -5.07 -10.63 13.01
CA ALA A 263 -6.39 -10.06 12.78
C ALA A 263 -6.38 -8.99 11.68
N ALA A 264 -5.34 -8.14 11.63
CA ALA A 264 -5.18 -7.16 10.56
C ALA A 264 -4.95 -7.82 9.19
N LEU A 265 -4.10 -8.86 9.13
CA LEU A 265 -3.90 -9.65 7.90
C LEU A 265 -5.21 -10.30 7.41
N ARG A 266 -6.02 -10.84 8.33
CA ARG A 266 -7.33 -11.41 8.02
C ARG A 266 -8.28 -10.40 7.39
N LEU A 267 -8.40 -9.20 7.97
CA LEU A 267 -9.31 -8.17 7.45
C LEU A 267 -8.95 -7.76 6.02
N VAL A 268 -7.66 -7.58 5.72
CA VAL A 268 -7.22 -7.26 4.35
C VAL A 268 -7.50 -8.42 3.39
N TRP A 269 -7.30 -9.65 3.84
CA TRP A 269 -7.59 -10.84 3.05
C TRP A 269 -9.09 -10.93 2.71
N ASP A 270 -9.97 -10.72 3.70
CA ASP A 270 -11.43 -10.71 3.56
C ASP A 270 -11.90 -9.61 2.57
N GLN A 271 -11.28 -8.43 2.61
CA GLN A 271 -11.69 -7.27 1.80
C GLN A 271 -11.15 -7.26 0.37
N SER A 272 -9.91 -7.72 0.16
CA SER A 272 -9.21 -7.54 -1.12
C SER A 272 -9.06 -8.83 -1.94
N GLY A 273 -9.23 -9.99 -1.31
CA GLY A 273 -8.92 -11.30 -1.89
C GLY A 273 -7.44 -11.47 -2.27
N GLY A 274 -6.57 -10.52 -1.89
CA GLY A 274 -5.13 -10.55 -2.10
C GLY A 274 -4.39 -10.97 -0.84
N SER A 275 -3.20 -11.54 -1.01
CA SER A 275 -2.30 -11.86 0.10
C SER A 275 -1.25 -10.77 0.26
N ILE A 276 -1.10 -10.25 1.47
CA ILE A 276 0.01 -9.36 1.84
C ILE A 276 1.30 -10.18 1.85
N ASP A 277 2.32 -9.68 1.16
CA ASP A 277 3.63 -10.33 1.08
C ASP A 277 4.74 -9.54 1.78
N THR A 278 4.45 -8.31 2.21
CA THR A 278 5.45 -7.37 2.72
C THR A 278 4.93 -6.64 3.95
N ILE A 279 5.71 -6.67 5.02
CA ILE A 279 5.48 -5.86 6.22
C ILE A 279 6.61 -4.85 6.33
N VAL A 280 6.29 -3.55 6.31
CA VAL A 280 7.29 -2.48 6.49
C VAL A 280 7.12 -1.87 7.87
N VAL A 281 8.20 -1.84 8.65
CA VAL A 281 8.18 -1.38 10.05
C VAL A 281 9.39 -0.53 10.39
N GLY A 282 9.20 0.35 11.37
CA GLY A 282 10.28 1.02 12.08
C GLY A 282 10.93 0.14 13.17
N GLY A 283 11.97 0.66 13.81
CA GLY A 283 12.76 -0.08 14.80
C GLY A 283 11.98 -0.54 16.04
N ALA A 284 11.03 0.28 16.54
CA ALA A 284 10.21 -0.04 17.72
C ALA A 284 9.32 -1.27 17.46
N GLN A 285 8.51 -1.21 16.41
CA GLN A 285 7.63 -2.32 16.03
C GLN A 285 8.42 -3.56 15.62
N LYS A 286 9.58 -3.39 14.96
CA LYS A 286 10.45 -4.51 14.60
C LYS A 286 10.92 -5.31 15.83
N ARG A 287 11.20 -4.62 16.94
CA ARG A 287 11.59 -5.27 18.19
C ARG A 287 10.43 -6.08 18.79
N LYS A 288 9.22 -5.52 18.80
CA LYS A 288 8.00 -6.24 19.25
C LYS A 288 7.73 -7.49 18.41
N ILE A 289 7.90 -7.41 17.09
CA ILE A 289 7.77 -8.59 16.22
C ILE A 289 8.79 -9.68 16.58
N ASN A 290 10.05 -9.31 16.83
CA ASN A 290 11.05 -10.30 17.25
C ASN A 290 10.70 -10.96 18.60
N GLU A 291 9.99 -10.25 19.48
CA GLU A 291 9.52 -10.77 20.76
C GLU A 291 8.41 -11.83 20.63
N PHE A 292 7.67 -11.90 19.52
CA PHE A 292 6.61 -12.90 19.31
C PHE A 292 7.12 -14.34 19.46
N ALA A 293 8.30 -14.61 18.91
CA ALA A 293 8.91 -15.94 18.98
C ALA A 293 9.64 -16.22 20.31
N SER A 294 9.62 -15.31 21.31
CA SER A 294 10.37 -15.47 22.57
C SER A 294 9.92 -16.66 23.43
N ALA A 295 8.62 -17.02 23.40
CA ALA A 295 8.06 -18.07 24.25
C ALA A 295 8.40 -19.51 23.81
N SER A 296 8.75 -19.72 22.53
CA SER A 296 8.89 -21.06 21.93
C SER A 296 10.33 -21.42 21.54
N ARG A 297 11.34 -20.73 22.08
CA ARG A 297 12.74 -20.97 21.70
C ARG A 297 13.35 -22.14 22.46
N GLN A 298 13.95 -23.05 21.71
CA GLN A 298 14.80 -24.11 22.23
C GLN A 298 16.25 -23.74 21.89
N TYR A 299 17.10 -23.66 22.92
CA TYR A 299 18.54 -23.43 22.76
C TYR A 299 19.28 -24.74 22.95
N LEU A 300 20.29 -24.99 22.13
CA LEU A 300 21.21 -26.10 22.35
C LEU A 300 22.39 -25.63 23.23
N PRO A 301 22.98 -26.50 24.06
CA PRO A 301 24.08 -26.13 24.97
C PRO A 301 25.36 -25.61 24.29
N GLU A 302 25.45 -25.70 22.96
CA GLU A 302 26.60 -25.31 22.14
C GLU A 302 26.45 -23.93 21.46
N ASP A 303 25.30 -23.28 21.59
CA ASP A 303 25.03 -21.99 20.97
C ASP A 303 25.78 -20.85 21.71
N THR A 304 26.84 -20.31 21.08
CA THR A 304 27.64 -19.21 21.66
C THR A 304 27.20 -17.80 21.19
N ALA A 305 26.17 -17.70 20.36
CA ALA A 305 25.68 -16.43 19.82
C ALA A 305 24.15 -16.34 19.87
N TYR A 306 23.62 -15.28 20.47
CA TYR A 306 22.19 -14.97 20.49
C TYR A 306 21.79 -14.26 19.18
N ARG A 307 20.84 -14.84 18.44
CA ARG A 307 20.25 -14.23 17.23
C ARG A 307 18.73 -14.18 17.38
N ASP A 308 18.20 -12.97 17.37
CA ASP A 308 16.78 -12.69 17.55
C ASP A 308 16.28 -11.79 16.43
N MET A 309 16.17 -12.37 15.23
CA MET A 309 15.79 -11.63 14.04
C MET A 309 14.84 -12.48 13.21
N ILE A 310 13.59 -12.05 13.15
CA ILE A 310 12.56 -12.65 12.29
C ILE A 310 12.56 -11.89 10.96
N SER A 311 13.00 -12.50 9.86
CA SER A 311 12.98 -11.85 8.54
C SER A 311 11.70 -12.11 7.76
N VAL A 312 11.03 -13.21 8.07
CA VAL A 312 9.80 -13.66 7.41
C VAL A 312 8.81 -14.07 8.49
N TYR A 313 7.58 -13.60 8.35
CA TYR A 313 6.45 -13.94 9.21
C TYR A 313 5.47 -14.75 8.38
N GLU A 314 5.20 -15.98 8.80
CA GLU A 314 4.22 -16.85 8.17
C GLU A 314 2.96 -16.85 9.01
N SER A 315 1.86 -16.41 8.42
CA SER A 315 0.53 -16.37 9.02
C SER A 315 -0.41 -17.31 8.26
N ASP A 316 -1.59 -17.57 8.83
CA ASP A 316 -2.65 -18.34 8.14
C ASP A 316 -3.12 -17.69 6.82
N PHE A 317 -2.85 -16.39 6.64
CA PHE A 317 -3.29 -15.58 5.49
C PHE A 317 -2.18 -15.32 4.47
N GLY A 318 -0.97 -15.83 4.72
CA GLY A 318 0.16 -15.69 3.80
C GLY A 318 1.52 -15.52 4.49
N VAL A 319 2.55 -15.56 3.65
CA VAL A 319 3.95 -15.39 4.05
C VAL A 319 4.36 -13.94 3.77
N CYS A 320 4.70 -13.20 4.81
CA CYS A 320 5.09 -11.82 4.70
C CYS A 320 6.58 -11.62 5.02
N ARG A 321 7.30 -10.93 4.13
CA ARG A 321 8.68 -10.51 4.36
C ARG A 321 8.70 -9.22 5.17
N ILE A 322 9.45 -9.20 6.27
CA ILE A 322 9.59 -8.01 7.11
C ILE A 322 10.75 -7.15 6.59
N VAL A 323 10.45 -5.93 6.20
CA VAL A 323 11.38 -4.91 5.76
C VAL A 323 11.49 -3.84 6.84
N LEU A 324 12.68 -3.66 7.39
CA LEU A 324 12.96 -2.60 8.36
C LEU A 324 13.31 -1.32 7.60
N SER A 325 12.48 -0.28 7.70
CA SER A 325 12.79 1.05 7.17
C SER A 325 12.83 2.08 8.30
N ARG A 326 13.76 3.03 8.23
CA ARG A 326 13.89 4.11 9.23
C ARG A 326 12.83 5.21 9.03
N TRP A 327 12.23 5.27 7.85
CA TRP A 327 11.30 6.34 7.47
C TRP A 327 9.86 6.04 7.87
N THR A 328 9.52 4.78 8.15
CA THR A 328 8.20 4.45 8.69
C THR A 328 8.02 5.10 10.06
N PRO A 329 6.92 5.83 10.30
CA PRO A 329 6.62 6.38 11.62
C PRO A 329 6.67 5.28 12.70
N PRO A 330 7.19 5.59 13.90
CA PRO A 330 7.50 4.56 14.89
C PRO A 330 6.24 3.86 15.45
N ASP A 331 5.09 4.53 15.40
CA ASP A 331 3.76 4.06 15.83
C ASP A 331 2.97 3.35 14.72
N THR A 332 3.58 3.18 13.54
CA THR A 332 2.93 2.69 12.34
C THR A 332 3.60 1.43 11.80
N LEU A 333 2.78 0.49 11.33
CA LEU A 333 3.17 -0.71 10.61
C LEU A 333 2.42 -0.75 9.27
N LEU A 334 3.13 -1.01 8.18
CA LEU A 334 2.53 -1.09 6.83
C LEU A 334 2.44 -2.55 6.39
N LEU A 335 1.27 -2.91 5.88
CA LEU A 335 0.95 -4.21 5.30
C LEU A 335 0.73 -4.01 3.81
N LEU A 336 1.64 -4.53 2.98
CA LEU A 336 1.69 -4.22 1.56
C LEU A 336 1.74 -5.48 0.68
N ASP A 337 1.07 -5.42 -0.46
CA ASP A 337 1.27 -6.34 -1.59
C ASP A 337 2.29 -5.72 -2.58
N SER A 338 3.52 -6.23 -2.58
CA SER A 338 4.60 -5.69 -3.42
C SER A 338 4.32 -5.79 -4.92
N SER A 339 3.43 -6.70 -5.36
CA SER A 339 3.09 -6.88 -6.78
C SER A 339 2.26 -5.72 -7.35
N ARG A 340 1.67 -4.90 -6.48
CA ARG A 340 0.77 -3.78 -6.81
C ARG A 340 1.37 -2.40 -6.56
N LEU A 341 2.62 -2.35 -6.11
CA LEU A 341 3.37 -1.12 -5.84
C LEU A 341 4.54 -1.01 -6.82
N GLU A 342 4.59 0.09 -7.57
CA GLU A 342 5.72 0.40 -8.45
C GLU A 342 6.19 1.85 -8.24
N VAL A 343 7.49 2.05 -7.99
CA VAL A 343 8.11 3.38 -7.91
C VAL A 343 8.77 3.68 -9.25
N MET A 344 8.23 4.63 -10.00
CA MET A 344 8.58 4.83 -11.40
C MET A 344 9.28 6.16 -11.64
N PRO A 345 10.36 6.19 -12.45
CA PRO A 345 10.88 7.44 -12.99
C PRO A 345 9.96 7.97 -14.10
N LEU A 346 9.92 9.28 -14.28
CA LEU A 346 9.41 9.91 -15.49
C LEU A 346 10.33 9.57 -16.67
N GLN A 347 9.75 9.28 -17.84
CA GLN A 347 10.50 8.86 -19.02
C GLN A 347 11.65 9.84 -19.35
N GLY A 348 12.87 9.30 -19.43
CA GLY A 348 14.08 10.09 -19.71
C GLY A 348 14.53 11.01 -18.57
N ARG A 349 13.95 10.88 -17.37
CA ARG A 349 14.24 11.70 -16.18
C ARG A 349 14.45 10.84 -14.93
N SER A 350 14.98 9.63 -15.09
CA SER A 350 15.62 8.90 -13.99
C SER A 350 16.77 9.71 -13.41
N PHE A 351 17.29 9.31 -12.26
CA PHE A 351 18.43 10.03 -11.67
C PHE A 351 19.61 10.06 -12.63
N HIS A 352 20.09 11.26 -12.93
CA HIS A 352 21.26 11.49 -13.78
C HIS A 352 21.99 12.75 -13.34
N PHE A 353 23.27 12.82 -13.67
CA PHE A 353 24.06 14.02 -13.47
C PHE A 353 23.94 14.97 -14.67
N LYS A 354 23.66 16.24 -14.39
CA LYS A 354 23.60 17.30 -15.40
C LYS A 354 24.66 18.37 -15.10
N PRO A 355 25.68 18.55 -15.96
CA PRO A 355 26.62 19.65 -15.80
C PRO A 355 25.90 20.99 -16.03
N LEU A 356 26.25 21.98 -15.23
CA LEU A 356 25.76 23.36 -15.35
C LEU A 356 26.88 24.24 -15.92
N ALA A 357 26.50 25.42 -16.43
CA ALA A 357 27.49 26.40 -16.86
C ALA A 357 28.39 26.79 -15.67
N ALA A 358 29.70 26.80 -15.90
CA ALA A 358 30.65 27.27 -14.91
C ALA A 358 30.37 28.74 -14.55
N SER A 359 30.49 29.07 -13.27
CA SER A 359 30.38 30.44 -12.78
C SER A 359 31.50 30.67 -11.79
N GLY A 360 32.40 31.60 -12.10
CA GLY A 360 33.66 31.76 -11.38
C GLY A 360 34.63 30.60 -11.65
N ASP A 361 35.57 30.40 -10.73
CA ASP A 361 36.54 29.28 -10.73
C ASP A 361 35.99 28.09 -9.95
N ALA A 362 34.89 27.51 -10.45
CA ALA A 362 34.24 26.34 -9.85
C ALA A 362 33.55 25.47 -10.90
N PHE A 363 33.67 24.15 -10.73
CA PHE A 363 32.85 23.17 -11.39
C PHE A 363 31.45 23.17 -10.76
N LYS A 364 30.40 23.21 -11.58
CA LYS A 364 29.00 23.21 -11.15
C LYS A 364 28.20 22.17 -11.91
N GLY A 365 27.37 21.43 -11.18
CA GLY A 365 26.42 20.48 -11.73
C GLY A 365 25.26 20.25 -10.78
N GLN A 366 24.34 19.40 -11.19
CA GLN A 366 23.26 18.93 -10.32
C GLN A 366 22.94 17.47 -10.64
N VAL A 367 22.61 16.71 -9.60
CA VAL A 367 21.95 15.41 -9.75
C VAL A 367 20.45 15.69 -9.76
N ILE A 368 19.75 15.22 -10.77
CA ILE A 368 18.30 15.41 -10.90
C ILE A 368 17.63 14.10 -11.27
N GLY A 369 16.47 13.85 -10.69
CA GLY A 369 15.60 12.74 -11.04
C GLY A 369 14.15 13.10 -10.74
N GLU A 370 13.22 12.46 -11.42
CA GLU A 370 11.80 12.72 -11.26
C GLU A 370 11.04 11.41 -11.18
N TYR A 371 10.32 11.21 -10.07
CA TYR A 371 9.71 9.93 -9.72
C TYR A 371 8.26 10.10 -9.27
N THR A 372 7.51 9.00 -9.32
CA THR A 372 6.15 8.88 -8.79
C THR A 372 5.93 7.48 -8.22
N LEU A 373 4.88 7.33 -7.42
CA LEU A 373 4.43 6.05 -6.88
C LEU A 373 3.10 5.66 -7.55
N GLU A 374 3.04 4.44 -8.07
CA GLU A 374 1.81 3.79 -8.50
C GLU A 374 1.42 2.72 -7.48
N MET A 375 0.26 2.91 -6.84
CA MET A 375 -0.31 1.98 -5.87
C MET A 375 -1.67 1.51 -6.37
N LYS A 376 -1.75 0.24 -6.78
CA LYS A 376 -2.97 -0.35 -7.31
C LYS A 376 -3.78 -1.03 -6.23
N ASN A 377 -5.10 -0.87 -6.28
CA ASN A 377 -6.05 -1.48 -5.37
C ASN A 377 -5.67 -1.23 -3.91
N GLU A 378 -6.01 -0.05 -3.43
CA GLU A 378 -5.79 0.38 -2.05
C GLU A 378 -6.20 -0.69 -1.02
N ASN A 379 -7.33 -1.38 -1.24
CA ASN A 379 -7.85 -2.41 -0.33
C ASN A 379 -6.88 -3.59 -0.13
N ALA A 380 -5.93 -3.83 -1.04
CA ALA A 380 -4.90 -4.87 -0.89
C ALA A 380 -3.75 -4.47 0.05
N HIS A 381 -3.78 -3.23 0.54
CA HIS A 381 -2.81 -2.66 1.45
C HIS A 381 -3.52 -2.23 2.73
N ALA A 382 -2.77 -2.12 3.82
CA ALA A 382 -3.26 -1.54 5.06
C ALA A 382 -2.15 -0.86 5.84
N LYS A 383 -2.55 0.07 6.70
CA LYS A 383 -1.67 0.64 7.73
C LYS A 383 -2.28 0.38 9.09
N LEU A 384 -1.46 -0.05 10.03
CA LEU A 384 -1.81 -0.21 11.43
C LEU A 384 -1.09 0.89 12.21
N GLN A 385 -1.85 1.83 12.77
CA GLN A 385 -1.35 3.03 13.43
C GLN A 385 -1.74 3.08 14.91
N GLY A 386 -1.15 4.02 15.65
CA GLY A 386 -1.41 4.20 17.08
C GLY A 386 -0.80 3.10 17.95
N LEU A 387 0.27 2.47 17.47
CA LEU A 387 1.00 1.47 18.24
C LEU A 387 1.94 2.11 19.27
N ALA A 388 2.14 1.44 20.39
CA ALA A 388 3.13 1.85 21.40
C ALA A 388 4.55 1.85 20.82
N VAL A 389 5.38 2.83 21.23
CA VAL A 389 6.75 3.04 20.75
C VAL A 389 7.79 2.75 21.81
#